data_AF-A0A8B8CMU4-F1
#
_entry.id   AF-A0A8B8CMU4-F1
#
_cell.length_a   1.000
_cell.length_b   1.000
_cell.length_c   1.000
_cell.angle_alpha   90.00
_cell.angle_beta   90.00
_cell.angle_gamma   90.00
#
_symmetry.space_group_name_H-M   'P 1'
#
loop_
_entity.id
_entity.type
_entity.pdbx_description
1 polymer ?
#
loop_
_entity_poly.entity_id
_entity_poly.type
_entity_poly.pdbx_seq_one_letter_code
_entity_poly.pdbx_strand_id
1 'polypeptide(L)'
;MFSLCVELLAFFLAFSSSVVSATDPAFALCDGQRGSIHCGKGTKIRILSANYGRTDGDICPGGNTAARTCRSKRTLTRVKWSCNGYRICHLHASDQLFGNPCVNVSKYLEVKYRCVKKSDGDLKAKQIIAFNAYISKHLTLHRDTPVNVVYDAVYYNYGNAYNTHSGLFTAPSGGLYVFTWSSVVSPRKIFDAEILLNGQRRGLGSCNNELNPGYENCANTVPLVLKTGDKINIRTTTANFLIQKWSSFKGWKVQ
;
A
#
# COMPACT_ATOMS: atom_id res chain seq x y z
N MET A 1 -2.94 16.96 -82.71
CA MET A 1 -4.23 16.23 -82.81
C MET A 1 -4.19 15.14 -81.75
N PHE A 2 -4.96 15.05 -80.66
CA PHE A 2 -6.10 15.73 -80.01
C PHE A 2 -5.84 15.60 -78.48
N SER A 3 -5.92 16.64 -77.63
CA SER A 3 -7.07 17.21 -76.88
C SER A 3 -7.77 16.31 -75.82
N LEU A 4 -8.05 16.94 -74.65
CA LEU A 4 -8.89 16.60 -73.45
C LEU A 4 -8.10 16.11 -72.22
N CYS A 5 -7.89 16.84 -71.10
CA CYS A 5 -8.74 17.66 -70.19
C CYS A 5 -9.74 16.85 -69.36
N VAL A 6 -9.58 16.80 -68.02
CA VAL A 6 -10.55 17.18 -66.96
C VAL A 6 -10.03 16.78 -65.55
N GLU A 7 -10.20 17.71 -64.62
CA GLU A 7 -9.87 17.74 -63.19
C GLU A 7 -10.53 16.64 -62.34
N LEU A 8 -9.89 16.20 -61.25
CA LEU A 8 -10.61 15.58 -60.12
C LEU A 8 -9.97 15.90 -58.75
N LEU A 9 -10.55 16.92 -58.12
CA LEU A 9 -10.88 17.12 -56.69
C LEU A 9 -9.97 16.52 -55.60
N ALA A 10 -9.34 17.45 -54.87
CA ALA A 10 -8.73 17.24 -53.57
C ALA A 10 -9.79 16.93 -52.48
N PHE A 11 -9.76 15.73 -51.91
CA PHE A 11 -10.45 15.42 -50.66
C PHE A 11 -9.48 15.61 -49.48
N PHE A 12 -9.47 16.82 -48.91
CA PHE A 12 -8.93 17.04 -47.57
C PHE A 12 -9.90 16.45 -46.55
N LEU A 13 -9.62 15.24 -46.05
CA LEU A 13 -10.26 14.74 -44.83
C LEU A 13 -9.66 15.51 -43.64
N ALA A 14 -10.31 16.60 -43.27
CA ALA A 14 -10.11 17.24 -41.98
C ALA A 14 -10.61 16.28 -40.89
N PHE A 15 -9.70 15.47 -40.33
CA PHE A 15 -9.93 14.83 -39.05
C PHE A 15 -10.02 15.94 -37.99
N SER A 16 -11.24 16.33 -37.63
CA SER A 16 -11.46 17.12 -36.42
C SER A 16 -11.09 16.23 -35.23
N SER A 17 -9.85 16.38 -34.75
CA SER A 17 -9.46 15.85 -33.46
C SER A 17 -10.25 16.65 -32.41
N SER A 18 -11.40 16.13 -32.01
CA SER A 18 -12.06 16.56 -30.80
C SER A 18 -11.10 16.28 -29.65
N VAL A 19 -10.37 17.31 -29.23
CA VAL A 19 -9.57 17.31 -28.01
C VAL A 19 -10.55 17.20 -26.86
N VAL A 20 -10.90 15.97 -26.50
CA VAL A 20 -11.54 15.69 -25.22
C VAL A 20 -10.51 16.10 -24.18
N SER A 21 -10.74 17.24 -23.52
CA SER A 21 -9.95 17.66 -22.37
C SER A 21 -10.10 16.56 -21.31
N ALA A 22 -9.13 15.67 -21.24
CA ALA A 22 -9.13 14.57 -20.31
C ALA A 22 -8.98 15.16 -18.91
N THR A 23 -10.11 15.35 -18.21
CA THR A 23 -10.10 15.71 -16.80
C THR A 23 -9.34 14.64 -16.04
N ASP A 24 -8.42 15.07 -15.17
CA ASP A 24 -7.61 14.16 -14.38
C ASP A 24 -8.48 13.18 -13.59
N PRO A 25 -8.20 11.86 -13.65
CA PRO A 25 -8.93 10.87 -12.87
C PRO A 25 -8.95 11.22 -11.39
N ALA A 26 -10.14 11.17 -10.81
CA ALA A 26 -10.39 11.35 -9.39
C ALA A 26 -11.23 10.19 -8.86
N PHE A 27 -10.96 9.74 -7.64
CA PHE A 27 -11.82 8.80 -6.94
C PHE A 27 -11.89 9.14 -5.45
N ALA A 28 -12.93 8.64 -4.79
CA ALA A 28 -13.13 8.78 -3.35
C ALA A 28 -13.28 7.41 -2.69
N LEU A 29 -12.73 7.27 -1.49
CA LEU A 29 -12.94 6.13 -0.59
C LEU A 29 -13.55 6.66 0.70
N CYS A 30 -14.71 6.15 1.10
CA CYS A 30 -15.31 6.50 2.39
C CYS A 30 -14.41 6.01 3.54
N ASP A 31 -14.55 6.60 4.73
CA ASP A 31 -13.83 6.13 5.92
C ASP A 31 -13.96 4.61 6.11
N GLY A 32 -12.85 3.96 6.42
CA GLY A 32 -12.68 2.50 6.51
C GLY A 32 -12.54 1.76 5.18
N GLN A 33 -12.84 2.38 4.04
CA GLN A 33 -12.76 1.70 2.74
C GLN A 33 -11.31 1.57 2.22
N ARG A 34 -11.09 0.50 1.45
CA ARG A 34 -9.83 0.21 0.75
C ARG A 34 -10.03 0.33 -0.75
N GLY A 35 -9.02 0.82 -1.46
CA GLY A 35 -9.06 0.97 -2.92
C GLY A 35 -7.68 0.88 -3.54
N SER A 36 -7.62 0.89 -4.87
CA SER A 36 -6.36 0.83 -5.59
C SER A 36 -6.34 1.65 -6.88
N ILE A 37 -5.21 2.26 -7.17
CA ILE A 37 -4.93 2.98 -8.42
C ILE A 37 -4.12 2.07 -9.33
N HIS A 38 -4.52 1.97 -10.60
CA HIS A 38 -3.81 1.18 -11.62
C HIS A 38 -3.46 2.04 -12.81
N CYS A 39 -2.18 2.03 -13.18
CA CYS A 39 -1.67 2.62 -14.42
C CYS A 39 -1.27 1.53 -15.42
N GLY A 40 -1.36 1.85 -16.72
CA GLY A 40 -0.96 0.95 -17.81
C GLY A 40 0.54 0.62 -17.79
N LYS A 41 0.93 -0.43 -18.52
CA LYS A 41 2.36 -0.81 -18.66
C LYS A 41 3.18 0.38 -19.16
N GLY A 42 4.38 0.56 -18.61
CA GLY A 42 5.29 1.66 -18.96
C GLY A 42 4.93 3.04 -18.38
N THR A 43 3.87 3.14 -17.59
CA THR A 43 3.48 4.39 -16.91
C THR A 43 3.52 4.26 -15.39
N LYS A 44 3.67 5.39 -14.71
CA LYS A 44 3.74 5.50 -13.25
C LYS A 44 2.72 6.50 -12.73
N ILE A 45 2.21 6.25 -11.54
CA ILE A 45 1.27 7.13 -10.84
C ILE A 45 2.01 8.40 -10.41
N ARG A 46 1.39 9.55 -10.69
CA ARG A 46 1.73 10.87 -10.13
C ARG A 46 0.50 11.45 -9.46
N ILE A 47 0.57 11.60 -8.14
CA ILE A 47 -0.50 12.20 -7.33
C ILE A 47 -0.47 13.71 -7.47
N LEU A 48 -1.60 14.27 -7.89
CA LEU A 48 -1.81 15.71 -8.10
C LEU A 48 -2.33 16.36 -6.83
N SER A 49 -3.37 15.77 -6.23
CA SER A 49 -3.93 16.21 -4.95
C SER A 49 -4.51 15.03 -4.19
N ALA A 50 -4.59 15.15 -2.86
CA ALA A 50 -5.30 14.20 -2.02
C ALA A 50 -5.78 14.88 -0.74
N ASN A 51 -7.00 14.55 -0.30
CA ASN A 51 -7.58 15.05 0.93
C ASN A 51 -8.27 13.91 1.68
N TYR A 52 -7.96 13.76 2.97
CA TYR A 52 -8.73 12.90 3.86
C TYR A 52 -9.47 13.81 4.83
N GLY A 53 -10.77 13.95 4.61
CA GLY A 53 -11.60 14.96 5.26
C GLY A 53 -12.97 15.01 4.59
N ARG A 54 -13.60 16.19 4.58
CA ARG A 54 -14.88 16.42 3.90
C ARG A 54 -14.95 17.81 3.30
N THR A 55 -15.15 17.86 1.99
CA THR A 55 -15.33 19.11 1.24
C THR A 55 -16.61 19.11 0.41
N ASP A 56 -17.27 17.96 0.33
CA ASP A 56 -18.48 17.71 -0.43
C ASP A 56 -19.49 16.93 0.43
N GLY A 57 -20.78 17.26 0.30
CA GLY A 57 -21.87 16.61 1.02
C GLY A 57 -22.34 15.32 0.33
N ASP A 58 -22.14 15.21 -0.98
CA ASP A 58 -22.71 14.14 -1.81
C ASP A 58 -21.77 12.93 -1.89
N ILE A 59 -20.47 13.16 -1.67
CA ILE A 59 -19.47 12.09 -1.60
C ILE A 59 -19.57 11.41 -0.22
N CYS A 60 -19.83 10.09 -0.23
CA CYS A 60 -20.00 9.29 0.97
C CYS A 60 -21.05 9.89 1.93
N PRO A 61 -22.35 9.85 1.59
CA PRO A 61 -23.40 10.59 2.29
C PRO A 61 -23.74 10.07 3.70
N GLY A 62 -23.11 8.99 4.15
CA GLY A 62 -23.34 8.44 5.49
C GLY A 62 -22.75 9.31 6.61
N GLY A 63 -23.52 9.49 7.69
CA GLY A 63 -23.12 10.22 8.90
C GLY A 63 -23.29 11.74 8.78
N ASN A 64 -22.48 12.51 9.52
CA ASN A 64 -22.53 13.97 9.48
C ASN A 64 -21.77 14.52 8.26
N THR A 65 -22.48 15.15 7.34
CA THR A 65 -21.97 15.71 6.07
C THR A 65 -21.90 17.24 6.04
N ALA A 66 -22.12 17.92 7.17
CA ALA A 66 -22.26 19.37 7.24
C ALA A 66 -20.97 20.15 6.90
N ALA A 67 -19.79 19.56 7.13
CA ALA A 67 -18.53 20.26 6.90
C ALA A 67 -18.17 20.35 5.41
N ARG A 68 -17.77 21.53 4.95
CA ARG A 68 -17.30 21.78 3.56
C ARG A 68 -15.81 22.17 3.46
N THR A 69 -15.15 22.38 4.60
CA THR A 69 -13.76 22.88 4.68
C THR A 69 -12.83 21.92 5.41
N CYS A 70 -13.29 20.69 5.69
CA CYS A 70 -12.55 19.71 6.45
C CYS A 70 -11.41 19.11 5.61
N ARG A 71 -10.16 19.50 5.91
CA ARG A 71 -8.98 19.07 5.16
C ARG A 71 -7.81 18.64 6.07
N SER A 72 -7.19 17.51 5.76
CA SER A 72 -5.97 17.07 6.47
C SER A 72 -4.71 17.58 5.77
N LYS A 73 -3.84 18.27 6.52
CA LYS A 73 -2.55 18.81 6.04
C LYS A 73 -1.54 17.71 5.66
N ARG A 74 -1.72 16.47 6.13
CA ARG A 74 -0.75 15.37 5.96
C ARG A 74 -1.12 14.42 4.82
N THR A 75 -2.37 14.45 4.34
CA THR A 75 -2.86 13.46 3.36
C THR A 75 -2.08 13.48 2.06
N LEU A 76 -1.87 14.66 1.45
CA LEU A 76 -1.16 14.76 0.18
C LEU A 76 0.23 14.12 0.26
N THR A 77 0.99 14.42 1.30
CA THR A 77 2.33 13.88 1.51
C THR A 77 2.31 12.36 1.68
N ARG A 78 1.40 11.83 2.51
CA ARG A 78 1.29 10.38 2.75
C ARG A 78 0.86 9.61 1.50
N VAL A 79 -0.10 10.13 0.74
CA VAL A 79 -0.54 9.51 -0.52
C VAL A 79 0.56 9.58 -1.59
N LYS A 80 1.30 10.70 -1.68
CA LYS A 80 2.49 10.79 -2.54
C LYS A 80 3.53 9.72 -2.18
N TRP A 81 3.84 9.53 -0.89
CA TRP A 81 4.79 8.50 -0.45
C TRP A 81 4.31 7.07 -0.73
N SER A 82 3.01 6.82 -0.67
CA SER A 82 2.44 5.51 -0.99
C SER A 82 2.39 5.22 -2.49
N CYS A 83 2.08 6.21 -3.32
CA CYS A 83 1.70 5.95 -4.72
C CYS A 83 2.67 6.46 -5.78
N ASN A 84 3.41 7.56 -5.55
CA ASN A 84 4.22 8.14 -6.61
C ASN A 84 5.29 7.16 -7.11
N GLY A 85 5.41 7.06 -8.42
CA GLY A 85 6.43 6.22 -9.06
C GLY A 85 6.07 4.75 -9.18
N TYR A 86 4.94 4.32 -8.62
CA TYR A 86 4.42 2.96 -8.74
C TYR A 86 3.40 2.86 -9.87
N ARG A 87 3.20 1.64 -10.39
CA ARG A 87 2.16 1.34 -11.39
C ARG A 87 0.83 1.00 -10.72
N ILE A 88 0.89 0.31 -9.59
CA ILE A 88 -0.27 -0.04 -8.76
C ILE A 88 -0.02 0.54 -7.37
N CYS A 89 -1.03 1.17 -6.78
CA CYS A 89 -0.99 1.67 -5.40
C CYS A 89 -2.24 1.24 -4.64
N HIS A 90 -2.10 0.69 -3.43
CA HIS A 90 -3.22 0.37 -2.54
C HIS A 90 -3.35 1.45 -1.46
N LEU A 91 -4.58 1.89 -1.20
CA LEU A 91 -4.89 2.93 -0.23
C LEU A 91 -6.00 2.46 0.71
N HIS A 92 -5.93 2.91 1.96
CA HIS A 92 -6.91 2.66 3.00
C HIS A 92 -7.30 4.00 3.63
N ALA A 93 -8.55 4.40 3.47
CA ALA A 93 -9.08 5.62 4.07
C ALA A 93 -9.29 5.36 5.58
N SER A 94 -8.44 5.95 6.42
CA SER A 94 -8.51 5.72 7.87
C SER A 94 -7.86 6.85 8.66
N ASP A 95 -8.48 7.19 9.79
CA ASP A 95 -7.94 8.15 10.77
C ASP A 95 -6.54 7.76 11.26
N GLN A 96 -6.23 6.47 11.30
CA GLN A 96 -4.93 5.98 11.71
C GLN A 96 -3.83 6.35 10.70
N LEU A 97 -4.17 6.41 9.42
CA LEU A 97 -3.23 6.74 8.34
C LEU A 97 -3.22 8.22 7.98
N PHE A 98 -4.26 9.00 8.24
CA PHE A 98 -4.29 10.41 7.82
C PHE A 98 -4.56 11.41 8.93
N GLY A 99 -4.81 10.91 10.14
CA GLY A 99 -5.28 11.69 11.29
C GLY A 99 -6.78 11.95 11.20
N ASN A 100 -7.34 12.49 12.29
CA ASN A 100 -8.73 12.95 12.33
C ASN A 100 -8.76 14.49 12.31
N PRO A 101 -8.77 15.13 11.11
CA PRO A 101 -8.77 16.59 11.02
C PRO A 101 -10.09 17.22 11.51
N CYS A 102 -11.18 16.45 11.61
CA CYS A 102 -12.52 16.97 11.85
C CYS A 102 -13.31 16.00 12.72
N VAL A 103 -13.46 16.37 13.99
CA VAL A 103 -14.19 15.58 14.97
C VAL A 103 -15.69 15.58 14.60
N ASN A 104 -16.35 14.43 14.74
CA ASN A 104 -17.79 14.24 14.48
C ASN A 104 -18.26 14.55 13.05
N VAL A 105 -17.36 14.50 12.07
CA VAL A 105 -17.68 14.62 10.64
C VAL A 105 -17.29 13.33 9.95
N SER A 106 -18.17 12.83 9.08
CA SER A 106 -17.88 11.68 8.22
C SER A 106 -16.80 12.07 7.21
N LYS A 107 -15.71 11.32 7.11
CA LYS A 107 -14.57 11.67 6.24
C LYS A 107 -14.49 10.73 5.05
N TYR A 108 -13.84 11.18 3.99
CA TYR A 108 -13.46 10.35 2.85
C TYR A 108 -12.07 10.75 2.36
N LEU A 109 -11.36 9.79 1.77
CA LEU A 109 -10.13 10.03 1.04
C LEU A 109 -10.47 10.33 -0.42
N GLU A 110 -10.29 11.57 -0.87
CA GLU A 110 -10.33 11.93 -2.28
C GLU A 110 -8.90 12.02 -2.82
N VAL A 111 -8.64 11.43 -3.99
CA VAL A 111 -7.33 11.46 -4.65
C VAL A 111 -7.49 11.78 -6.13
N LYS A 112 -6.73 12.79 -6.60
CA LYS A 112 -6.57 13.09 -8.03
C LYS A 112 -5.18 12.70 -8.49
N TYR A 113 -5.08 11.98 -9.60
CA TYR A 113 -3.82 11.44 -10.10
C TYR A 113 -3.72 11.48 -11.62
N ARG A 114 -2.51 11.27 -12.12
CA ARG A 114 -2.24 11.07 -13.55
C ARG A 114 -1.25 9.93 -13.73
N CYS A 115 -1.43 9.14 -14.79
CA CYS A 115 -0.42 8.16 -15.21
C CYS A 115 0.55 8.84 -16.18
N VAL A 116 1.83 8.93 -15.81
CA VAL A 116 2.87 9.57 -16.62
C VAL A 116 3.84 8.54 -17.19
N LYS A 117 4.28 8.75 -18.43
CA LYS A 117 5.42 8.02 -19.00
C LYS A 117 6.70 8.48 -18.29
N LYS A 118 7.69 7.60 -18.18
CA LYS A 118 8.98 7.91 -17.56
C LYS A 118 9.74 8.92 -18.45
N SER A 119 9.65 10.21 -18.16
CA SER A 119 10.64 11.21 -18.61
C SER A 119 11.61 11.48 -17.46
N ASP A 120 12.92 11.39 -17.73
CA ASP A 120 14.03 11.18 -16.78
C ASP A 120 14.31 12.30 -15.74
N GLY A 121 13.37 13.19 -15.45
CA GLY A 121 13.58 14.34 -14.55
C GLY A 121 12.91 14.27 -13.18
N ASP A 122 11.72 13.69 -13.04
CA ASP A 122 10.77 14.21 -12.02
C ASP A 122 10.31 13.22 -10.94
N LEU A 123 11.06 12.12 -10.71
CA LEU A 123 10.75 11.14 -9.65
C LEU A 123 11.94 10.80 -8.73
N LYS A 124 13.00 11.61 -8.72
CA LYS A 124 14.11 11.48 -7.74
C LYS A 124 13.77 12.06 -6.36
N ALA A 125 12.50 12.01 -5.94
CA ALA A 125 12.20 12.20 -4.53
C ALA A 125 12.75 10.99 -3.76
N LYS A 126 13.49 11.22 -2.67
CA LYS A 126 13.96 10.15 -1.77
C LYS A 126 12.77 9.24 -1.44
N GLN A 127 12.77 8.04 -2.01
CA GLN A 127 11.63 7.13 -1.91
C GLN A 127 11.61 6.56 -0.50
N ILE A 128 10.62 6.98 0.30
CA ILE A 128 10.39 6.40 1.62
C ILE A 128 9.84 4.99 1.42
N ILE A 129 10.57 4.00 1.93
CA ILE A 129 10.17 2.60 1.90
C ILE A 129 10.01 2.15 3.34
N ALA A 130 8.75 2.00 3.76
CA ALA A 130 8.40 1.54 5.09
C ALA A 130 6.98 0.97 5.12
N PHE A 131 6.78 -0.14 5.79
CA PHE A 131 5.47 -0.74 6.00
C PHE A 131 5.26 -1.13 7.46
N ASN A 132 3.99 -1.15 7.86
CA ASN A 132 3.55 -1.63 9.16
C ASN A 132 2.26 -2.42 8.94
N ALA A 133 2.41 -3.74 8.86
CA ALA A 133 1.35 -4.70 8.62
C ALA A 133 0.96 -5.42 9.91
N TYR A 134 -0.29 -5.83 10.00
CA TYR A 134 -0.85 -6.58 11.13
C TYR A 134 -1.87 -7.60 10.62
N ILE A 135 -2.14 -8.63 11.43
CA ILE A 135 -3.21 -9.58 11.13
C ILE A 135 -4.56 -9.01 11.59
N SER A 136 -5.54 -8.94 10.70
CA SER A 136 -6.87 -8.37 11.03
C SER A 136 -7.77 -9.34 11.77
N LYS A 137 -7.48 -10.64 11.68
CA LYS A 137 -8.18 -11.75 12.32
C LYS A 137 -7.21 -12.66 13.07
N HIS A 138 -7.69 -13.36 14.10
CA HIS A 138 -6.87 -14.35 14.79
C HIS A 138 -6.45 -15.43 13.81
N LEU A 139 -5.19 -15.86 13.88
CA LEU A 139 -4.72 -17.01 13.12
C LEU A 139 -4.79 -18.24 14.00
N THR A 140 -5.40 -19.31 13.48
CA THR A 140 -5.32 -20.66 14.02
C THR A 140 -4.55 -21.50 13.02
N LEU A 141 -3.47 -22.11 13.48
CA LEU A 141 -2.49 -22.78 12.62
C LEU A 141 -2.31 -24.23 13.06
N HIS A 142 -1.96 -25.10 12.12
CA HIS A 142 -1.53 -26.45 12.46
C HIS A 142 -0.09 -26.39 12.99
N ARG A 143 0.13 -26.91 14.21
CA ARG A 143 1.35 -26.67 15.01
C ARG A 143 2.64 -26.89 14.23
N ASP A 144 2.72 -28.02 13.53
CA ASP A 144 3.95 -28.50 12.90
C ASP A 144 3.91 -28.38 11.36
N THR A 145 3.03 -27.51 10.84
CA THR A 145 2.96 -27.20 9.40
C THR A 145 3.51 -25.80 9.15
N PRO A 146 4.65 -25.68 8.44
CA PRO A 146 5.18 -24.36 8.08
C PRO A 146 4.23 -23.60 7.15
N VAL A 147 3.88 -22.38 7.54
CA VAL A 147 2.97 -21.49 6.79
C VAL A 147 3.63 -20.13 6.64
N ASN A 148 3.62 -19.57 5.43
CA ASN A 148 4.00 -18.18 5.20
C ASN A 148 2.91 -17.28 5.80
N VAL A 149 3.30 -16.45 6.76
CA VAL A 149 2.36 -15.63 7.52
C VAL A 149 1.94 -14.43 6.69
N VAL A 150 0.65 -14.29 6.45
CA VAL A 150 0.07 -13.15 5.73
C VAL A 150 -0.48 -12.16 6.75
N TYR A 151 0.15 -10.99 6.86
CA TYR A 151 -0.36 -9.87 7.64
C TYR A 151 -1.28 -9.07 6.73
N ASP A 152 -2.56 -9.42 6.76
CA ASP A 152 -3.55 -9.07 5.73
C ASP A 152 -4.04 -7.60 5.77
N ALA A 153 -3.64 -6.85 6.79
CA ALA A 153 -3.96 -5.44 6.92
C ALA A 153 -2.70 -4.60 7.17
N VAL A 154 -2.76 -3.32 6.83
CA VAL A 154 -1.66 -2.36 7.03
C VAL A 154 -2.17 -1.09 7.68
N TYR A 155 -1.36 -0.55 8.59
CA TYR A 155 -1.49 0.84 9.02
C TYR A 155 -0.96 1.77 7.93
N TYR A 156 0.17 1.41 7.32
CA TYR A 156 0.74 2.09 6.16
C TYR A 156 1.67 1.14 5.37
N ASN A 157 1.89 1.46 4.10
CA ASN A 157 2.75 0.73 3.19
C ASN A 157 3.42 1.71 2.20
N TYR A 158 4.28 2.58 2.73
CA TYR A 158 5.04 3.54 1.92
C TYR A 158 6.02 2.80 1.02
N GLY A 159 6.05 3.19 -0.24
CA GLY A 159 6.78 2.46 -1.25
C GLY A 159 6.09 1.17 -1.73
N ASN A 160 4.82 0.93 -1.35
CA ASN A 160 3.99 -0.19 -1.78
C ASN A 160 4.75 -1.53 -1.91
N ALA A 161 5.65 -1.79 -0.95
CA ALA A 161 6.64 -2.86 -1.06
C ALA A 161 6.13 -4.15 -0.42
N TYR A 162 5.19 -4.05 0.51
CA TYR A 162 4.53 -5.18 1.14
C TYR A 162 3.22 -5.55 0.43
N ASN A 163 2.97 -6.84 0.22
CA ASN A 163 1.74 -7.35 -0.37
C ASN A 163 0.90 -8.07 0.69
N THR A 164 -0.28 -7.52 1.01
CA THR A 164 -1.19 -8.04 2.03
C THR A 164 -1.92 -9.33 1.64
N HIS A 165 -1.85 -9.76 0.38
CA HIS A 165 -2.46 -11.02 -0.07
C HIS A 165 -1.45 -12.16 0.00
N SER A 166 -0.18 -11.91 -0.30
CA SER A 166 0.88 -12.93 -0.32
C SER A 166 1.77 -12.94 0.92
N GLY A 167 1.72 -11.90 1.76
CA GLY A 167 2.59 -11.75 2.92
C GLY A 167 4.04 -11.37 2.60
N LEU A 168 4.33 -11.04 1.33
CA LEU A 168 5.69 -10.77 0.84
C LEU A 168 5.99 -9.28 0.82
N PHE A 169 7.15 -8.90 1.37
CA PHE A 169 7.83 -7.66 1.04
C PHE A 169 8.75 -7.88 -0.16
N THR A 170 8.73 -7.00 -1.16
CA THR A 170 9.66 -7.00 -2.31
C THR A 170 10.45 -5.70 -2.32
N ALA A 171 11.78 -5.78 -2.20
CA ALA A 171 12.67 -4.63 -2.11
C ALA A 171 12.58 -3.74 -3.38
N PRO A 172 12.06 -2.50 -3.29
CA PRO A 172 11.95 -1.61 -4.46
C PRO A 172 13.32 -1.09 -4.94
N SER A 173 14.30 -1.06 -4.05
CA SER A 173 15.67 -0.63 -4.32
C SER A 173 16.66 -1.35 -3.41
N GLY A 174 17.92 -1.43 -3.81
CA GLY A 174 18.98 -1.95 -2.93
C GLY A 174 19.24 -1.05 -1.72
N GLY A 175 19.71 -1.64 -0.62
CA GLY A 175 20.12 -0.91 0.58
C GLY A 175 19.95 -1.72 1.87
N LEU A 176 20.24 -1.08 3.00
CA LEU A 176 20.00 -1.64 4.32
C LEU A 176 18.54 -1.45 4.72
N TYR A 177 17.90 -2.54 5.13
CA TYR A 177 16.55 -2.59 5.67
C TYR A 177 16.58 -3.16 7.07
N VAL A 178 15.67 -2.70 7.92
CA VAL A 178 15.39 -3.32 9.22
C VAL A 178 14.01 -3.93 9.15
N PHE A 179 13.91 -5.19 9.54
CA PHE A 179 12.64 -5.90 9.68
C PHE A 179 12.43 -6.28 11.13
N THR A 180 11.20 -6.12 11.60
CA THR A 180 10.78 -6.57 12.93
C THR A 180 9.39 -7.15 12.87
N TRP A 181 9.16 -8.23 13.61
CA TRP A 181 7.83 -8.78 13.81
C TRP A 181 7.57 -8.95 15.29
N SER A 182 6.32 -8.75 15.68
CA SER A 182 5.81 -8.97 17.03
C SER A 182 4.72 -10.02 16.98
N SER A 183 4.77 -10.96 17.91
CA SER A 183 3.86 -12.08 18.04
C SER A 183 3.20 -12.04 19.40
N VAL A 184 1.88 -11.87 19.43
CA VAL A 184 1.11 -11.98 20.68
C VAL A 184 0.32 -13.28 20.66
N VAL A 185 0.53 -14.10 21.68
CA VAL A 185 -0.05 -15.44 21.79
C VAL A 185 -0.92 -15.54 23.05
N SER A 186 -1.99 -16.34 22.97
CA SER A 186 -2.87 -16.65 24.09
C SER A 186 -2.22 -17.65 25.07
N PRO A 187 -2.78 -17.80 26.28
CA PRO A 187 -2.32 -18.82 27.23
C PRO A 187 -2.14 -20.20 26.59
N ARG A 188 -1.02 -20.86 26.89
CA ARG A 188 -0.71 -22.22 26.42
C ARG A 188 -0.63 -22.35 24.89
N LYS A 189 -0.26 -21.28 24.18
CA LYS A 189 -0.06 -21.27 22.71
C LYS A 189 1.39 -21.02 22.35
N ILE A 190 1.75 -21.23 21.09
CA ILE A 190 3.10 -21.03 20.59
C ILE A 190 3.07 -20.38 19.21
N PHE A 191 4.06 -19.52 18.98
CA PHE A 191 4.37 -18.95 17.67
C PHE A 191 5.87 -18.76 17.51
N ASP A 192 6.55 -19.82 17.11
CA ASP A 192 7.93 -19.76 16.63
C ASP A 192 7.93 -19.58 15.11
N ALA A 193 8.81 -18.69 14.65
CA ALA A 193 8.86 -18.29 13.27
C ALA A 193 10.28 -17.94 12.82
N GLU A 194 10.44 -17.85 11.50
CA GLU A 194 11.66 -17.46 10.85
C GLU A 194 11.41 -16.36 9.82
N ILE A 195 12.41 -15.52 9.62
CA ILE A 195 12.42 -14.56 8.51
C ILE A 195 13.21 -15.16 7.34
N LEU A 196 12.61 -15.14 6.16
CA LEU A 196 13.21 -15.67 4.94
C LEU A 196 13.65 -14.53 4.02
N LEU A 197 14.84 -14.63 3.44
CA LEU A 197 15.26 -13.88 2.26
C LEU A 197 15.32 -14.82 1.08
N ASN A 198 14.48 -14.58 0.07
CA ASN A 198 14.39 -15.41 -1.13
C ASN A 198 14.24 -16.90 -0.80
N GLY A 199 13.45 -17.22 0.24
CA GLY A 199 13.22 -18.58 0.72
C GLY A 199 14.29 -19.15 1.67
N GLN A 200 15.42 -18.46 1.86
CA GLN A 200 16.48 -18.88 2.78
C GLN A 200 16.33 -18.21 4.14
N ARG A 201 16.44 -18.99 5.22
CA ARG A 201 16.36 -18.48 6.60
C ARG A 201 17.47 -17.48 6.90
N ARG A 202 17.11 -16.33 7.48
CA ARG A 202 18.04 -15.27 7.91
C ARG A 202 17.95 -14.90 9.39
N GLY A 203 16.94 -15.41 10.09
CA GLY A 203 16.77 -15.21 11.52
C GLY A 203 15.64 -16.06 12.06
N LEU A 204 15.67 -16.27 13.37
CA LEU A 204 14.66 -17.00 14.14
C LEU A 204 14.00 -16.06 15.13
N GLY A 205 12.76 -16.36 15.47
CA GLY A 205 12.03 -15.74 16.57
C GLY A 205 11.21 -16.78 17.28
N SER A 206 11.22 -16.73 18.61
CA SER A 206 10.44 -17.62 19.45
C SER A 206 9.38 -16.85 20.20
N CYS A 207 8.20 -17.45 20.29
CA CYS A 207 7.17 -17.01 21.21
C CYS A 207 6.48 -18.23 21.81
N ASN A 208 7.20 -18.91 22.69
CA ASN A 208 6.71 -20.05 23.42
C ASN A 208 5.96 -19.60 24.68
N ASN A 209 4.66 -19.83 24.70
CA ASN A 209 3.78 -19.56 25.82
C ASN A 209 3.07 -20.84 26.31
N GLU A 210 3.62 -22.03 26.04
CA GLU A 210 2.97 -23.32 26.31
C GLU A 210 2.78 -23.59 27.81
N LEU A 211 3.68 -23.07 28.65
CA LEU A 211 3.67 -23.26 30.11
C LEU A 211 3.07 -22.08 30.90
N ASN A 212 2.74 -20.98 30.23
CA ASN A 212 2.30 -19.75 30.88
C ASN A 212 0.76 -19.58 30.74
N PRO A 213 0.04 -19.34 31.86
CA PRO A 213 -1.42 -19.18 31.86
C PRO A 213 -1.90 -17.79 31.39
N GLY A 214 -0.98 -16.84 31.15
CA GLY A 214 -1.26 -15.50 30.66
C GLY A 214 -1.01 -15.33 29.16
N TYR A 215 -1.14 -14.09 28.69
CA TYR A 215 -0.75 -13.71 27.34
C TYR A 215 0.76 -13.42 27.30
N GLU A 216 1.39 -13.69 26.16
CA GLU A 216 2.80 -13.39 25.92
C GLU A 216 2.97 -12.56 24.65
N ASN A 217 3.91 -11.62 24.66
CA ASN A 217 4.25 -10.77 23.53
C ASN A 217 5.75 -10.81 23.27
N CYS A 218 6.12 -11.38 22.13
CA CYS A 218 7.51 -11.52 21.73
C CYS A 218 7.78 -10.68 20.50
N ALA A 219 8.99 -10.12 20.40
CA ALA A 219 9.42 -9.39 19.21
C ALA A 219 10.84 -9.75 18.81
N ASN A 220 11.07 -9.81 17.50
CA ASN A 220 12.39 -10.05 16.92
C ASN A 220 12.69 -8.99 15.87
N THR A 221 13.98 -8.68 15.70
CA THR A 221 14.46 -7.66 14.77
C THR A 221 15.67 -8.17 14.03
N VAL A 222 15.67 -8.05 12.70
CA VAL A 222 16.74 -8.52 11.83
C VAL A 222 17.06 -7.43 10.79
N PRO A 223 18.25 -6.80 10.86
CA PRO A 223 18.75 -5.94 9.79
C PRO A 223 19.25 -6.79 8.61
N LEU A 224 18.89 -6.42 7.39
CA LEU A 224 19.27 -7.13 6.16
C LEU A 224 19.67 -6.13 5.07
N VAL A 225 20.79 -6.41 4.39
CA VAL A 225 21.17 -5.72 3.15
C VAL A 225 20.52 -6.43 1.98
N LEU A 226 19.70 -5.70 1.22
CA LEU A 226 18.90 -6.24 0.12
C LEU A 226 19.34 -5.66 -1.23
N LYS A 227 19.10 -6.43 -2.29
CA LYS A 227 19.12 -6.00 -3.69
C LYS A 227 17.69 -5.71 -4.17
N THR A 228 17.57 -4.93 -5.24
CA THR A 228 16.26 -4.70 -5.88
C THR A 228 15.63 -6.03 -6.29
N GLY A 229 14.36 -6.24 -5.91
CA GLY A 229 13.61 -7.46 -6.22
C GLY A 229 13.72 -8.58 -5.18
N ASP A 230 14.60 -8.45 -4.18
CA ASP A 230 14.68 -9.40 -3.07
C ASP A 230 13.35 -9.49 -2.32
N LYS A 231 12.98 -10.71 -1.93
CA LYS A 231 11.71 -11.01 -1.26
C LYS A 231 11.92 -11.41 0.19
N ILE A 232 11.15 -10.80 1.08
CA ILE A 232 11.12 -11.09 2.51
C ILE A 232 9.73 -11.54 2.94
N ASN A 233 9.67 -12.58 3.77
CA ASN A 233 8.46 -12.98 4.48
C ASN A 233 8.78 -13.63 5.82
N ILE A 234 7.75 -13.75 6.66
CA ILE A 234 7.78 -14.55 7.88
C ILE A 234 7.16 -15.92 7.57
N ARG A 235 7.79 -17.00 8.03
CA ARG A 235 7.27 -18.37 7.95
C ARG A 235 7.24 -18.99 9.34
N THR A 236 6.18 -19.71 9.68
CA THR A 236 6.11 -20.42 10.95
C THR A 236 7.04 -21.64 10.93
N THR A 237 7.66 -21.94 12.07
CA THR A 237 8.37 -23.20 12.30
C THR A 237 7.52 -24.11 13.18
N THR A 238 7.09 -23.59 14.33
CA THR A 238 6.19 -24.27 15.27
C THR A 238 5.18 -23.25 15.78
N ALA A 239 3.93 -23.31 15.32
CA ALA A 239 2.95 -22.28 15.65
C ALA A 239 1.52 -22.79 15.59
N ASN A 240 0.70 -22.44 16.58
CA ASN A 240 -0.73 -22.83 16.60
C ASN A 240 -1.69 -21.65 16.73
N PHE A 241 -1.23 -20.48 17.16
CA PHE A 241 -2.10 -19.33 17.36
C PHE A 241 -1.38 -17.99 17.26
N LEU A 242 -2.06 -16.97 16.75
CA LEU A 242 -1.57 -15.59 16.75
C LEU A 242 -2.73 -14.60 16.92
N ILE A 243 -2.56 -13.61 17.81
CA ILE A 243 -3.61 -12.64 18.15
C ILE A 243 -3.69 -11.49 17.15
N GLN A 244 -4.90 -11.23 16.64
CA GLN A 244 -5.22 -10.12 15.74
C GLN A 244 -4.86 -8.75 16.31
N LYS A 245 -4.57 -7.77 15.45
CA LYS A 245 -4.20 -6.37 15.74
C LYS A 245 -2.89 -6.16 16.52
N TRP A 246 -2.60 -7.00 17.51
CA TRP A 246 -1.41 -6.91 18.35
C TRP A 246 -0.18 -7.50 17.67
N SER A 247 -0.38 -8.55 16.88
CA SER A 247 0.71 -9.18 16.12
C SER A 247 0.92 -8.47 14.79
N SER A 248 2.19 -8.14 14.49
CA SER A 248 2.53 -7.24 13.40
C SER A 248 3.87 -7.59 12.75
N PHE A 249 4.02 -7.19 11.49
CA PHE A 249 5.26 -7.26 10.74
C PHE A 249 5.56 -5.91 10.11
N LYS A 250 6.75 -5.39 10.39
CA LYS A 250 7.15 -4.03 10.04
C LYS A 250 8.52 -4.08 9.40
N GLY A 251 8.78 -3.13 8.51
CA GLY A 251 10.11 -2.94 8.00
C GLY A 251 10.29 -1.61 7.30
N TRP A 252 11.51 -1.10 7.30
CA TRP A 252 11.86 0.17 6.67
C TRP A 252 13.30 0.17 6.15
N LYS A 253 13.53 0.95 5.09
CA LYS A 253 14.87 1.25 4.59
C LYS A 253 15.54 2.29 5.50
N VAL A 254 16.80 2.05 5.87
CA VAL A 254 17.51 2.91 6.83
C VAL A 254 17.95 4.24 6.20
N GLN A 255 18.50 4.23 4.97
CA GLN A 255 18.84 5.44 4.20
C GLN A 255 18.77 5.20 2.70
#